data_AF-A0A1M3BJL4-F1
#
_entry.id   AF-A0A1M3BJL4-F1
#
_cell.length_a   1.000
_cell.length_b   1.000
_cell.length_c   1.000
_cell.angle_alpha   90.00
_cell.angle_beta   90.00
_cell.angle_gamma   90.00
#
_symmetry.space_group_name_H-M   'P 1'
#
loop_
_entity.id
_entity.type
_entity.pdbx_description
1 polymer ?
#
loop_
_entity_poly.entity_id
_entity_poly.type
_entity_poly.pdbx_seq_one_letter_code
_entity_poly.pdbx_strand_id
1 'polypeptide(L)'
;MGFGGWLTGEWVLGEIDERRFHPGYYLPTCAGGFIGAEGCGLFGMPSLGWIAFGLGAIGWLILASQVSGRLFFIGRLPEELVPTMAIELATPCVAGAAWFQLAGEVPDPVAYMLAGYAALMLLVQLRLLPIYARLRFTPGFWSFIFSWCAAAALGIRWLEATEPPAASTYAALVAGAASLLVAAIAARSLLELRPARR
;
A
#
# COMPACT_ATOMS: atom_id res chain seq x y z
N MET A 1 6.58 -14.08 -1.46
CA MET A 1 8.06 -13.97 -1.47
C MET A 1 8.72 -14.60 -2.70
N GLY A 2 8.33 -15.81 -3.14
CA GLY A 2 8.95 -16.45 -4.31
C GLY A 2 8.96 -15.60 -5.59
N PHE A 3 7.84 -14.97 -5.93
CA PHE A 3 7.76 -14.09 -7.11
C PHE A 3 8.66 -12.85 -7.01
N GLY A 4 8.73 -12.22 -5.83
CA GLY A 4 9.61 -11.06 -5.60
C GLY A 4 11.11 -11.42 -5.71
N GLY A 5 11.49 -12.61 -5.23
CA GLY A 5 12.85 -13.13 -5.38
C GLY A 5 13.21 -13.41 -6.84
N TRP A 6 12.31 -14.05 -7.59
CA TRP A 6 12.49 -14.27 -9.03
C TRP A 6 12.63 -12.94 -9.79
N LEU A 7 11.74 -11.98 -9.55
CA LEU A 7 11.78 -10.66 -10.18
C LEU A 7 13.08 -9.90 -9.85
N THR A 8 13.55 -9.99 -8.61
CA THR A 8 14.84 -9.40 -8.21
C THR A 8 16.01 -10.07 -8.95
N GLY A 9 15.97 -11.39 -9.14
CA GLY A 9 16.96 -12.10 -9.94
C GLY A 9 16.98 -11.63 -11.40
N GLU A 10 15.82 -11.50 -12.03
CA GLU A 10 15.69 -10.96 -13.39
C GLU A 10 16.27 -9.54 -13.48
N TRP A 11 16.05 -8.71 -12.46
CA TRP A 11 16.58 -7.35 -12.40
C TRP A 11 18.09 -7.27 -12.25
N VAL A 12 18.71 -8.21 -11.53
CA VAL A 12 20.16 -8.27 -11.37
C VAL A 12 20.84 -8.74 -12.66
N LEU A 13 20.18 -9.60 -13.44
CA LEU A 13 20.75 -10.18 -14.66
C LEU A 13 20.42 -9.39 -15.92
N GLY A 14 19.32 -8.65 -15.93
CA GLY A 14 18.80 -7.96 -17.11
C GLY A 14 19.08 -6.46 -17.15
N GLU A 15 18.95 -5.89 -18.35
CA GLU A 15 18.87 -4.44 -18.53
C GLU A 15 17.44 -3.97 -18.28
N ILE A 16 17.25 -3.08 -17.30
CA ILE A 16 15.94 -2.52 -16.96
C ILE A 16 15.91 -1.06 -17.40
N ASP A 17 14.95 -0.74 -18.26
CA ASP A 17 14.60 0.65 -18.56
C ASP A 17 14.00 1.31 -17.31
N GLU A 18 14.66 2.36 -16.82
CA GLU A 18 14.24 3.18 -15.68
C GLU A 18 12.80 3.71 -15.81
N ARG A 19 12.29 3.90 -17.03
CA ARG A 19 10.91 4.34 -17.29
C ARG A 19 9.87 3.33 -16.85
N ARG A 20 10.25 2.05 -16.74
CA ARG A 20 9.36 0.97 -16.33
C ARG A 20 9.03 1.05 -14.86
N PHE A 21 9.87 1.62 -14.00
CA PHE A 21 9.60 1.66 -12.56
C PHE A 21 8.29 2.40 -12.26
N HIS A 22 7.42 1.75 -11.50
CA HIS A 22 6.18 2.31 -10.98
C HIS A 22 5.86 1.67 -9.62
N PRO A 23 5.03 2.28 -8.77
CA PRO A 23 4.77 1.80 -7.41
C PRO A 23 4.15 0.40 -7.32
N GLY A 24 3.62 -0.13 -8.43
CA GLY A 24 3.13 -1.51 -8.50
C GLY A 24 4.21 -2.56 -8.23
N TYR A 25 5.50 -2.23 -8.44
CA TYR A 25 6.61 -3.10 -8.09
C TYR A 25 6.81 -3.27 -6.58
N TYR A 26 6.13 -2.51 -5.72
CA TYR A 26 6.14 -2.79 -4.29
C TYR A 26 5.35 -4.04 -3.91
N LEU A 27 4.41 -4.49 -4.75
CA LEU A 27 3.54 -5.62 -4.40
C LEU A 27 4.29 -6.96 -4.23
N PRO A 28 5.17 -7.37 -5.17
CA PRO A 28 5.85 -8.67 -5.09
C PRO A 28 6.81 -8.85 -3.92
N THR A 29 7.51 -7.78 -3.55
CA THR A 29 8.63 -7.78 -2.59
C THR A 29 8.24 -7.13 -1.28
N CYS A 30 7.82 -5.85 -1.30
CA CYS A 30 7.52 -5.06 -0.12
C CYS A 30 6.23 -5.51 0.55
N ALA A 31 5.10 -5.38 -0.15
CA ALA A 31 3.79 -5.71 0.39
C ALA A 31 3.70 -7.21 0.74
N GLY A 32 4.23 -8.09 -0.12
CA GLY A 32 4.32 -9.52 0.18
C GLY A 32 5.15 -9.84 1.43
N GLY A 33 6.22 -9.07 1.69
CA GLY A 33 7.00 -9.18 2.91
C GLY A 33 6.22 -8.72 4.15
N PHE A 34 5.62 -7.53 4.11
CA PHE A 34 4.85 -6.98 5.24
C PHE A 34 3.59 -7.78 5.58
N ILE A 35 2.81 -8.18 4.58
CA ILE A 35 1.63 -9.03 4.79
C ILE A 35 2.05 -10.40 5.34
N GLY A 36 3.14 -10.96 4.83
CA GLY A 36 3.73 -12.19 5.36
C GLY A 36 4.18 -12.03 6.82
N ALA A 37 4.74 -10.87 7.16
CA ALA A 37 5.19 -10.53 8.50
C ALA A 37 4.03 -10.45 9.50
N GLU A 38 2.99 -9.69 9.14
CA GLU A 38 1.75 -9.59 9.91
C GLU A 38 1.11 -10.97 10.11
N GLY A 39 0.97 -11.76 9.04
CA GLY A 39 0.44 -13.12 9.11
C GLY A 39 1.26 -14.02 10.03
N CYS A 40 2.58 -14.02 9.93
CA CYS A 40 3.44 -14.80 10.83
C CYS A 40 3.28 -14.38 12.29
N GLY A 41 3.14 -13.08 12.57
CA GLY A 41 2.85 -12.57 13.91
C GLY A 41 1.51 -13.10 14.44
N LEU A 42 0.46 -13.09 13.62
CA LEU A 42 -0.87 -13.61 13.96
C LEU A 42 -0.85 -15.12 14.26
N PHE A 43 -0.08 -15.91 13.52
CA PHE A 43 0.03 -17.36 13.70
C PHE A 43 1.07 -17.79 14.75
N GLY A 44 1.61 -16.86 15.55
CA GLY A 44 2.56 -17.18 16.62
C GLY A 44 3.94 -17.58 16.12
N MET A 45 4.34 -17.13 14.93
CA MET A 45 5.64 -17.38 14.30
C MET A 45 6.48 -16.08 14.19
N PRO A 46 6.75 -15.36 15.30
CA PRO A 46 7.31 -14.01 15.25
C PRO A 46 8.70 -13.94 14.61
N SER A 47 9.55 -14.97 14.77
CA SER A 47 10.87 -15.01 14.13
C SER A 47 10.78 -15.01 12.61
N LEU A 48 9.85 -15.77 12.03
CA LEU A 48 9.59 -15.71 10.58
C LEU A 48 8.96 -14.37 10.20
N GLY A 49 8.13 -13.81 11.08
CA GLY A 49 7.56 -12.48 10.91
C GLY A 49 8.63 -11.40 10.77
N TRP A 50 9.65 -11.41 11.62
CA TRP A 50 10.75 -10.46 11.55
C TRP A 50 11.62 -10.64 10.30
N ILE A 51 11.85 -11.89 9.85
CA ILE A 51 12.53 -12.16 8.58
C ILE A 51 11.72 -11.60 7.40
N ALA A 52 10.41 -11.83 7.39
CA ALA A 52 9.49 -11.34 6.37
C ALA A 52 9.43 -9.80 6.36
N PHE A 53 9.39 -9.18 7.54
CA PHE A 53 9.39 -7.74 7.71
C PHE A 53 10.68 -7.13 7.19
N GLY A 54 11.84 -7.71 7.55
CA GLY A 54 13.15 -7.27 7.07
C GLY A 54 13.27 -7.33 5.55
N LEU A 55 12.79 -8.42 4.92
CA LEU A 55 12.75 -8.54 3.47
C LEU A 55 11.87 -7.45 2.84
N GLY A 56 10.68 -7.22 3.41
CA GLY A 56 9.76 -6.18 2.96
C GLY A 56 10.36 -4.78 3.08
N ALA A 57 10.98 -4.46 4.22
CA ALA A 57 11.58 -3.17 4.52
C ALA A 57 12.80 -2.86 3.64
N ILE A 58 13.75 -3.80 3.54
CA ILE A 58 14.93 -3.62 2.69
C ILE A 58 14.53 -3.50 1.22
N GLY A 59 13.64 -4.39 0.75
CA GLY A 59 13.11 -4.33 -0.61
C GLY A 59 12.39 -3.01 -0.89
N TRP A 60 11.66 -2.49 0.10
CA TRP A 60 11.00 -1.20 -0.02
C TRP A 60 11.99 -0.06 -0.15
N LEU A 61 13.02 0.03 0.68
CA LEU A 61 14.01 1.11 0.57
C LEU A 61 14.71 1.13 -0.80
N ILE A 62 15.05 -0.06 -1.32
CA ILE A 62 15.68 -0.19 -2.65
C ILE A 62 14.72 0.29 -3.74
N LEU A 63 13.50 -0.23 -3.77
CA LEU A 63 12.52 0.10 -4.81
C LEU A 63 11.98 1.51 -4.67
N ALA A 64 11.82 2.03 -3.46
CA ALA A 64 11.38 3.39 -3.20
C ALA A 64 12.35 4.41 -3.82
N SER A 65 13.66 4.15 -3.73
CA SER A 65 14.66 4.98 -4.38
C SER A 65 14.49 5.02 -5.91
N GLN A 66 14.35 3.85 -6.54
CA GLN A 66 14.20 3.75 -8.00
C GLN A 66 12.88 4.35 -8.50
N VAL A 67 11.77 4.03 -7.84
CA VAL A 67 10.45 4.56 -8.16
C VAL A 67 10.39 6.07 -7.94
N SER A 68 10.95 6.58 -6.84
CA SER A 68 11.01 8.03 -6.58
C SER A 68 11.84 8.75 -7.65
N GLY A 69 13.01 8.21 -8.00
CA GLY A 69 13.84 8.77 -9.08
C GLY A 69 13.05 8.86 -10.39
N ARG A 70 12.35 7.80 -10.76
CA ARG A 70 11.46 7.80 -11.93
C ARG A 70 10.35 8.83 -11.82
N LEU A 71 9.62 8.86 -10.69
CA LEU A 71 8.45 9.72 -10.50
C LEU A 71 8.83 11.21 -10.49
N PHE A 72 10.02 11.56 -10.01
CA PHE A 72 10.47 12.94 -9.91
C PHE A 72 11.14 13.45 -11.20
N PHE A 73 11.83 12.60 -11.96
CA PHE A 73 12.72 13.07 -13.03
C PHE A 73 12.31 12.64 -14.45
N ILE A 74 11.59 11.53 -14.62
CA ILE A 74 11.42 10.89 -15.94
C ILE A 74 10.08 11.25 -16.62
N GLY A 75 9.24 12.03 -15.95
CA GLY A 75 7.94 12.48 -16.45
C GLY A 75 6.77 11.64 -15.93
N ARG A 76 5.56 11.91 -16.41
CA ARG A 76 4.34 11.29 -15.86
C ARG A 76 4.25 9.79 -16.19
N LEU A 77 3.55 9.04 -15.35
CA LEU A 77 3.16 7.66 -15.67
C LEU A 77 2.15 7.65 -16.83
N PRO A 78 2.16 6.60 -17.69
CA PRO A 78 1.03 6.29 -18.56
C PRO A 78 -0.28 6.25 -17.76
N GLU A 79 -1.40 6.69 -18.36
CA GLU A 79 -2.67 6.85 -17.65
C GLU A 79 -3.14 5.58 -16.96
N GLU A 80 -2.85 4.41 -17.54
CA GLU A 80 -3.21 3.09 -17.01
C GLU A 80 -2.46 2.76 -15.71
N LEU A 81 -1.27 3.32 -15.51
CA LEU A 81 -0.42 3.11 -14.34
C LEU A 81 -0.57 4.20 -13.29
N VAL A 82 -1.22 5.33 -13.61
CA VAL A 82 -1.50 6.41 -12.64
C VAL A 82 -2.18 5.91 -11.35
N PRO A 83 -3.18 4.99 -11.39
CA PRO A 83 -3.77 4.43 -10.17
C PRO A 83 -2.77 3.76 -9.23
N THR A 84 -1.66 3.24 -9.76
CA THR A 84 -0.62 2.59 -8.93
C THR A 84 0.06 3.57 -7.99
N MET A 85 0.01 4.89 -8.25
CA MET A 85 0.52 5.91 -7.31
C MET A 85 -0.15 5.85 -5.93
N ALA A 86 -1.35 5.28 -5.82
CA ALA A 86 -1.98 5.03 -4.53
C ALA A 86 -1.15 4.09 -3.64
N ILE A 87 -0.40 3.15 -4.23
CA ILE A 87 0.37 2.13 -3.51
C ILE A 87 1.49 2.75 -2.66
N GLU A 88 1.95 3.97 -3.01
CA GLU A 88 2.87 4.75 -2.17
C GLU A 88 2.32 4.99 -0.75
N LEU A 89 1.00 5.14 -0.60
CA LEU A 89 0.34 5.18 0.71
C LEU A 89 0.22 3.78 1.32
N ALA A 90 -0.08 2.77 0.51
CA ALA A 90 -0.26 1.40 1.01
C ALA A 90 0.98 0.88 1.74
N THR A 91 2.16 1.03 1.14
CA THR A 91 3.40 0.43 1.63
C THR A 91 3.74 0.81 3.08
N PRO A 92 3.79 2.09 3.48
CA PRO A 92 4.02 2.44 4.88
C PRO A 92 2.86 2.01 5.80
N CYS A 93 1.63 1.97 5.29
CA CYS A 93 0.48 1.53 6.09
C CYS A 93 0.55 0.03 6.43
N VAL A 94 0.85 -0.82 5.46
CA VAL A 94 1.01 -2.27 5.71
C VAL A 94 2.28 -2.57 6.51
N ALA A 95 3.35 -1.78 6.33
CA ALA A 95 4.53 -1.87 7.18
C ALA A 95 4.19 -1.53 8.65
N GLY A 96 3.42 -0.46 8.88
CA GLY A 96 2.97 -0.07 10.21
C GLY A 96 2.08 -1.14 10.87
N ALA A 97 1.15 -1.71 10.11
CA ALA A 97 0.30 -2.80 10.60
C ALA A 97 1.12 -4.04 10.97
N ALA A 98 2.05 -4.47 10.12
CA ALA A 98 2.96 -5.57 10.41
C ALA A 98 3.85 -5.27 11.63
N TRP A 99 4.32 -4.03 11.79
CA TRP A 99 5.12 -3.61 12.93
C TRP A 99 4.34 -3.74 14.24
N PHE A 100 3.15 -3.15 14.34
CA PHE A 100 2.32 -3.30 15.54
C PHE A 100 1.95 -4.76 15.83
N GLN A 101 1.87 -5.62 14.81
CA GLN A 101 1.60 -7.05 15.01
C GLN A 101 2.79 -7.80 15.62
N LEU A 102 4.02 -7.37 15.36
CA LEU A 102 5.24 -8.05 15.80
C LEU A 102 5.89 -7.41 17.04
N ALA A 103 5.89 -6.08 17.12
CA ALA A 103 6.48 -5.30 18.20
C ALA A 103 5.52 -5.09 19.39
N GLY A 104 4.22 -5.31 19.18
CA GLY A 104 3.17 -5.02 20.15
C GLY A 104 2.44 -3.70 19.88
N GLU A 105 1.39 -3.44 20.65
CA GLU A 105 0.45 -2.34 20.41
C GLU A 105 0.92 -0.98 20.95
N VAL A 106 1.93 -0.98 21.84
CA VAL A 106 2.49 0.26 22.39
C VAL A 106 3.29 0.97 21.30
N PRO A 107 2.94 2.21 20.91
CA PRO A 107 3.67 2.92 19.88
C PRO A 107 5.12 3.23 20.30
N ASP A 108 6.06 2.77 19.48
CA ASP A 108 7.49 3.01 19.63
C ASP A 108 8.00 3.96 18.52
N PRO A 109 9.28 4.38 18.54
CA PRO A 109 9.82 5.29 17.54
C PRO A 109 9.66 4.80 16.08
N VAL A 110 9.67 3.49 15.85
CA VAL A 110 9.50 2.91 14.52
C VAL A 110 8.04 3.02 14.07
N ALA A 111 7.09 2.76 14.96
CA ALA A 111 5.67 3.00 14.70
C ALA A 111 5.41 4.46 14.32
N TYR A 112 5.97 5.42 15.07
CA TYR A 112 5.85 6.85 14.76
C TYR A 112 6.50 7.22 13.42
N MET A 113 7.67 6.66 13.11
CA MET A 113 8.34 6.88 11.82
C MET A 113 7.47 6.42 10.65
N LEU A 114 6.91 5.20 10.74
CA LEU A 114 6.02 4.64 9.71
C LEU A 114 4.73 5.45 9.58
N ALA A 115 4.13 5.87 10.70
CA ALA A 115 2.93 6.71 10.71
C ALA A 115 3.20 8.10 10.11
N GLY A 116 4.34 8.72 10.44
CA GLY A 116 4.75 10.01 9.86
C GLY A 116 4.92 9.93 8.34
N TYR A 117 5.56 8.87 7.84
CA TYR A 117 5.68 8.66 6.40
C TYR A 117 4.34 8.33 5.73
N ALA A 118 3.48 7.52 6.37
CA ALA A 118 2.12 7.27 5.90
C ALA A 118 1.28 8.56 5.81
N ALA A 119 1.39 9.44 6.80
CA ALA A 119 0.71 10.73 6.80
C ALA A 119 1.21 11.64 5.65
N LEU A 120 2.52 11.66 5.39
CA LEU A 120 3.09 12.36 4.24
C LEU A 120 2.51 11.80 2.92
N MET A 121 2.51 10.48 2.75
CA MET A 121 1.97 9.86 1.54
C MET A 121 0.47 10.08 1.39
N LEU A 122 -0.29 10.13 2.49
CA LEU A 122 -1.71 10.47 2.48
C LEU A 122 -1.92 11.89 1.93
N LEU A 123 -1.15 12.87 2.39
CA LEU A 123 -1.20 14.24 1.87
C LEU A 123 -0.86 14.29 0.37
N VAL A 124 0.11 13.48 -0.08
CA VAL A 124 0.41 13.31 -1.51
C VAL A 124 -0.80 12.77 -2.26
N GLN A 125 -1.49 11.73 -1.74
CA GLN A 125 -2.70 11.20 -2.38
C GLN A 125 -3.82 12.24 -2.47
N LEU A 126 -4.01 13.05 -1.42
CA LEU A 126 -4.99 14.13 -1.42
C LEU A 126 -4.67 15.19 -2.49
N ARG A 127 -3.40 15.54 -2.67
CA ARG A 127 -2.94 16.43 -3.76
C ARG A 127 -3.21 15.84 -5.14
N LEU A 128 -3.13 14.52 -5.29
CA LEU A 128 -3.34 13.82 -6.56
C LEU A 128 -4.82 13.57 -6.90
N LEU A 129 -5.76 13.83 -5.99
CA LEU A 129 -7.20 13.66 -6.22
C LEU A 129 -7.72 14.31 -7.51
N PRO A 130 -7.33 15.54 -7.91
CA PRO A 130 -7.79 16.15 -9.15
C PRO A 130 -7.34 15.39 -10.41
N ILE A 131 -6.20 14.69 -10.32
CA ILE A 131 -5.71 13.82 -11.40
C ILE A 131 -6.53 12.52 -11.42
N TYR A 132 -6.73 11.90 -10.25
CA TYR A 132 -7.50 10.67 -10.12
C TYR A 132 -8.96 10.82 -10.59
N ALA A 133 -9.58 11.97 -10.32
CA ALA A 133 -10.96 12.26 -10.73
C ALA A 133 -11.16 12.33 -12.25
N ARG A 134 -10.08 12.51 -13.03
CA ARG A 134 -10.13 12.57 -14.50
C ARG A 134 -9.85 11.24 -15.18
N LEU A 135 -9.42 10.24 -14.41
CA LEU A 135 -9.08 8.93 -14.97
C LEU A 135 -10.32 8.20 -15.44
N ARG A 136 -10.17 7.50 -16.56
CA ARG A 136 -11.15 6.48 -16.97
C ARG A 136 -10.97 5.26 -16.09
N PHE A 137 -12.07 4.59 -15.81
CA PHE A 137 -12.02 3.37 -15.01
C PHE A 137 -11.17 2.31 -15.73
N THR A 138 -10.23 1.73 -15.01
CA THR A 138 -9.39 0.62 -15.47
C THR A 138 -9.26 -0.40 -14.34
N PRO A 139 -8.82 -1.64 -14.62
CA PRO A 139 -8.49 -2.60 -13.56
C PRO A 139 -7.47 -2.08 -12.54
N GLY A 140 -6.63 -1.10 -12.92
CA GLY A 140 -5.70 -0.44 -12.01
C GLY A 140 -6.36 0.27 -10.82
N PHE A 141 -7.66 0.57 -10.87
CA PHE A 141 -8.39 1.20 -9.76
C PHE A 141 -8.41 0.34 -8.48
N TRP A 142 -8.16 -0.97 -8.59
CA TRP A 142 -7.98 -1.83 -7.42
C TRP A 142 -6.79 -1.42 -6.54
N SER A 143 -5.80 -0.71 -7.11
CA SER A 143 -4.72 -0.10 -6.33
C SER A 143 -5.25 0.92 -5.31
N PHE A 144 -6.33 1.64 -5.60
CA PHE A 144 -6.96 2.54 -4.62
C PHE A 144 -7.57 1.76 -3.47
N ILE A 145 -8.30 0.67 -3.75
CA ILE A 145 -8.90 -0.16 -2.69
C ILE A 145 -7.83 -0.60 -1.69
N PHE A 146 -6.79 -1.26 -2.19
CA PHE A 146 -5.74 -1.80 -1.33
C PHE A 146 -5.10 -0.70 -0.46
N SER A 147 -4.78 0.44 -1.06
CA SER A 147 -4.07 1.53 -0.38
C SER A 147 -4.90 2.22 0.68
N TRP A 148 -6.16 2.54 0.36
CA TRP A 148 -7.06 3.22 1.29
C TRP A 148 -7.56 2.28 2.39
N CYS A 149 -7.76 0.99 2.09
CA CYS A 149 -8.07 0.00 3.12
C CYS A 149 -6.87 -0.22 4.07
N ALA A 150 -5.64 -0.27 3.56
CA ALA A 150 -4.44 -0.35 4.40
C ALA A 150 -4.31 0.88 5.32
N ALA A 151 -4.55 2.08 4.78
CA ALA A 151 -4.56 3.30 5.58
C ALA A 151 -5.66 3.31 6.64
N ALA A 152 -6.85 2.84 6.30
CA ALA A 152 -7.96 2.69 7.23
C ALA A 152 -7.62 1.70 8.36
N ALA A 153 -7.07 0.53 8.02
CA ALA A 153 -6.68 -0.49 8.98
C ALA A 153 -5.60 0.04 9.95
N LEU A 154 -4.53 0.66 9.43
CA LEU A 154 -3.51 1.27 10.27
C LEU A 154 -4.10 2.39 11.16
N GLY A 155 -4.98 3.22 10.61
CA GLY A 155 -5.66 4.28 11.36
C GLY A 155 -6.47 3.73 12.53
N ILE A 156 -7.19 2.62 12.33
CA ILE A 156 -7.94 1.94 13.40
C ILE A 156 -6.99 1.41 14.47
N ARG A 157 -5.86 0.78 14.09
CA ARG A 157 -4.85 0.33 15.06
C ARG A 157 -4.28 1.48 15.91
N TRP A 158 -4.08 2.65 15.31
CA TRP A 158 -3.67 3.83 16.07
C TRP A 158 -4.76 4.33 17.02
N LEU A 159 -6.02 4.28 16.63
CA LEU A 159 -7.14 4.64 17.51
C LEU A 159 -7.25 3.70 18.70
N GLU A 160 -7.02 2.40 18.49
CA GLU A 160 -6.94 1.39 19.56
C GLU A 160 -5.75 1.65 20.49
N ALA A 161 -4.56 1.95 19.94
CA ALA A 161 -3.35 2.17 20.73
C ALA A 161 -3.35 3.50 21.53
N THR A 162 -4.09 4.52 21.08
CA THR A 162 -4.08 5.86 21.70
C THR A 162 -5.36 6.21 22.46
N GLU A 163 -6.43 5.45 22.26
CA GLU A 163 -7.73 5.61 22.92
C GLU A 163 -8.25 7.07 23.04
N PRO A 164 -8.28 7.87 21.95
CA PRO A 164 -8.78 9.23 22.03
C PRO A 164 -10.28 9.25 22.35
N PRO A 165 -10.81 10.38 22.86
CA PRO A 165 -12.25 10.55 22.98
C PRO A 165 -12.94 10.29 21.63
N ALA A 166 -14.00 9.48 21.63
CA ALA A 166 -14.72 9.03 20.43
C ALA A 166 -13.95 8.12 19.46
N ALA A 167 -12.91 7.40 19.92
CA ALA A 167 -12.17 6.42 19.11
C ALA A 167 -13.08 5.46 18.32
N SER A 168 -14.13 4.92 18.94
CA SER A 168 -15.08 4.02 18.28
C SER A 168 -15.86 4.68 17.13
N THR A 169 -16.18 5.97 17.27
CA THR A 169 -16.85 6.74 16.21
C THR A 169 -15.90 6.99 15.05
N TYR A 170 -14.65 7.38 15.33
CA TYR A 170 -13.64 7.55 14.29
C TYR A 170 -13.36 6.25 13.55
N ALA A 171 -13.23 5.13 14.28
CA ALA A 171 -13.02 3.81 13.68
C ALA A 171 -14.20 3.41 12.77
N ALA A 172 -15.45 3.63 13.21
CA ALA A 172 -16.63 3.36 12.41
C ALA A 172 -16.70 4.22 11.15
N LEU A 173 -16.35 5.50 11.23
CA LEU A 173 -16.31 6.41 10.08
C LEU A 173 -15.25 6.00 9.06
N VAL A 174 -14.04 5.66 9.54
CA VAL A 174 -12.93 5.22 8.70
C VAL A 174 -13.25 3.88 8.01
N ALA A 175 -13.78 2.91 8.76
CA ALA A 175 -14.21 1.63 8.21
C ALA A 175 -15.36 1.78 7.20
N GLY A 176 -16.33 2.65 7.50
CA GLY A 176 -17.44 2.98 6.60
C GLY A 176 -16.96 3.60 5.30
N ALA A 177 -16.06 4.57 5.36
CA ALA A 177 -15.47 5.21 4.18
C ALA A 177 -14.69 4.21 3.30
N ALA A 178 -13.87 3.36 3.90
CA ALA A 178 -13.16 2.30 3.19
C ALA A 178 -14.13 1.30 2.52
N SER A 179 -15.19 0.91 3.23
CA SER A 179 -16.21 -0.01 2.72
C SER A 179 -16.98 0.58 1.54
N LEU A 180 -17.34 1.87 1.60
CA LEU A 180 -17.99 2.58 0.50
C LEU A 180 -17.09 2.67 -0.74
N LEU A 181 -15.78 2.92 -0.54
CA LEU A 181 -14.82 2.92 -1.64
C LEU A 181 -14.74 1.54 -2.32
N VAL A 182 -14.64 0.48 -1.53
CA VAL A 182 -14.65 -0.91 -2.02
C VAL A 182 -15.93 -1.17 -2.82
N ALA A 183 -17.10 -0.83 -2.26
CA ALA A 183 -18.39 -1.06 -2.91
C ALA A 183 -18.51 -0.28 -4.22
N ALA A 184 -18.05 0.98 -4.27
CA ALA A 184 -18.09 1.81 -5.48
C ALA A 184 -17.23 1.23 -6.61
N ILE A 185 -16.00 0.79 -6.31
CA ILE A 185 -15.09 0.22 -7.30
C ILE A 185 -15.56 -1.19 -7.72
N ALA A 186 -16.09 -1.99 -6.80
CA ALA A 186 -16.68 -3.30 -7.11
C ALA A 186 -17.89 -3.16 -8.04
N ALA A 187 -18.80 -2.22 -7.75
CA ALA A 187 -19.97 -1.94 -8.59
C ALA A 187 -19.56 -1.49 -10.01
N ARG A 188 -18.57 -0.60 -10.12
CA ARG A 188 -18.02 -0.18 -11.42
C ARG A 188 -17.38 -1.34 -12.19
N SER A 189 -16.62 -2.19 -11.49
CA SER A 189 -16.03 -3.40 -12.08
C SER A 189 -17.09 -4.32 -12.67
N LEU A 190 -18.18 -4.55 -11.93
CA LEU A 190 -19.29 -5.39 -12.39
C LEU A 190 -20.05 -4.80 -13.59
N LEU A 191 -20.15 -3.48 -13.67
CA LEU A 191 -20.81 -2.80 -14.80
C LEU A 191 -20.00 -2.94 -16.10
N GLU A 192 -18.67 -2.86 -16.03
CA GLU A 192 -17.77 -3.05 -17.18
C GLU A 192 -17.75 -4.50 -17.69
N LEU A 193 -18.01 -5.47 -16.81
CA LEU A 193 -18.11 -6.89 -17.18
C LEU A 193 -19.43 -7.25 -17.86
N ARG A 194 -20.42 -6.35 -17.91
CA ARG A 194 -21.68 -6.62 -18.60
C ARG A 194 -21.43 -6.63 -20.10
N PRO A 195 -21.76 -7.71 -20.82
CA PRO A 195 -21.59 -7.74 -22.26
C PRO A 195 -22.39 -6.60 -22.89
N ALA A 196 -21.74 -5.83 -23.77
CA ALA A 196 -22.43 -4.83 -24.58
C ALA A 196 -23.61 -5.53 -25.27
N ARG A 197 -24.84 -5.10 -24.95
CA ARG A 197 -26.03 -5.54 -25.68
C ARG A 197 -25.80 -5.20 -27.15
N ARG A 198 -25.51 -6.22 -27.96
CA ARG A 198 -25.56 -6.15 -29.42
C ARG A 198 -27.00 -6.10 -29.89
#